data_AF-C1K7T9-F1
#
_entry.id   AF-C1K7T9-F1
#
_cell.length_a   1.000
_cell.length_b   1.000
_cell.length_c   1.000
_cell.angle_alpha   90.00
_cell.angle_beta   90.00
_cell.angle_gamma   90.00
#
_symmetry.space_group_name_H-M   'P 1'
#
loop_
_entity.id
_entity.type
_entity.pdbx_description
1 polymer ?
#
loop_
_entity_poly.entity_id
_entity_poly.type
_entity_poly.pdbx_seq_one_letter_code
_entity_poly.pdbx_strand_id
1 'polypeptide(L)'
;HWPDAEFRQHLEQRLKMMAVDMIEQCIQRTDSSFQSWLKKNVAFISTDYIIPSEMCAMVNVILDAKNQSFKLTTIDGIDLYKFHAKIDDQIDKANVAMTQGLSGKLMSVLESTLSKLARYDEGSLIGSILSFTNVSSSGKDLGQGYVNFFRNNMDQIRGKIGD
;
A
#
# COMPACT_ATOMS: atom_id res chain seq x y z
N HIS A 1 -2.97 14.52 -37.94
CA HIS A 1 -2.85 14.42 -39.41
C HIS A 1 -1.63 15.19 -39.90
N TRP A 2 -0.42 14.76 -39.55
CA TRP A 2 0.79 15.43 -40.01
C TRP A 2 1.11 15.02 -41.46
N PRO A 3 1.33 15.94 -42.41
CA PRO A 3 1.42 15.61 -43.83
C PRO A 3 2.60 14.68 -44.19
N ASP A 4 3.76 14.90 -43.58
CA ASP A 4 4.95 14.05 -43.73
C ASP A 4 4.83 12.75 -42.91
N ALA A 5 4.90 11.59 -43.57
CA ALA A 5 4.73 10.29 -42.92
C ALA A 5 5.93 9.91 -42.03
N GLU A 6 7.17 10.20 -42.44
CA GLU A 6 8.37 9.85 -41.65
C GLU A 6 8.44 10.72 -40.40
N PHE A 7 8.22 12.03 -40.56
CA PHE A 7 8.20 12.93 -39.40
C PHE A 7 7.07 12.58 -38.43
N ARG A 8 5.89 12.20 -38.94
CA ARG A 8 4.76 11.76 -38.10
C ARG A 8 5.16 10.56 -37.24
N GLN A 9 5.80 9.56 -37.82
CA GLN A 9 6.25 8.37 -37.09
C GLN A 9 7.31 8.71 -36.05
N HIS A 10 8.31 9.53 -36.39
CA HIS A 10 9.33 9.97 -35.44
C HIS A 10 8.76 10.76 -34.25
N LEU A 11 7.83 11.68 -34.52
CA LEU A 11 7.15 12.46 -33.50
C LEU A 11 6.34 11.54 -32.58
N GLU A 12 5.58 10.61 -33.16
CA GLU A 12 4.77 9.65 -32.42
C GLU A 12 5.63 8.75 -31.53
N GLN A 13 6.75 8.23 -32.05
CA GLN A 13 7.69 7.44 -31.28
C GLN A 13 8.26 8.22 -30.07
N ARG A 14 8.63 9.49 -30.29
CA ARG A 14 9.19 10.32 -29.21
C ARG A 14 8.16 10.65 -28.12
N LEU A 15 6.91 10.93 -28.51
CA LEU A 15 5.81 11.12 -27.57
C LEU A 15 5.55 9.86 -26.73
N LYS A 16 5.58 8.67 -27.36
CA LYS A 16 5.43 7.40 -26.66
C LYS A 16 6.55 7.15 -25.65
N MET A 17 7.81 7.37 -26.04
CA MET A 17 8.95 7.23 -25.11
C MET A 17 8.82 8.19 -23.91
N MET A 18 8.44 9.44 -24.14
CA MET A 18 8.19 10.38 -23.04
C MET A 18 7.05 9.92 -22.13
N ALA A 19 5.96 9.38 -22.67
CA ALA A 19 4.86 8.85 -21.88
C ALA A 19 5.28 7.65 -21.01
N VAL A 20 6.06 6.73 -21.56
CA VAL A 20 6.65 5.60 -20.84
C VAL A 20 7.54 6.09 -19.69
N ASP A 21 8.47 7.00 -19.98
CA ASP A 21 9.38 7.56 -18.96
C ASP A 21 8.62 8.29 -17.84
N MET A 22 7.54 8.98 -18.19
CA MET A 22 6.67 9.65 -17.21
C MET A 22 5.96 8.66 -16.29
N ILE A 23 5.43 7.56 -16.83
CA ILE A 23 4.78 6.51 -16.05
C ILE A 23 5.78 5.82 -15.12
N GLU A 24 6.96 5.45 -15.63
CA GLU A 24 8.02 4.85 -14.81
C GLU A 24 8.42 5.75 -13.63
N GLN A 25 8.66 7.03 -13.89
CA GLN A 25 9.00 7.98 -12.82
C GLN A 25 7.86 8.16 -11.82
N CYS A 26 6.61 8.12 -12.28
CA CYS A 26 5.44 8.18 -11.40
C CYS A 26 5.39 6.99 -10.46
N ILE A 27 5.55 5.77 -10.98
CA ILE A 27 5.59 4.53 -10.19
C ILE A 27 6.72 4.58 -9.17
N GLN A 28 7.94 4.89 -9.61
CA GLN A 28 9.12 4.90 -8.75
C GLN A 28 9.02 5.91 -7.61
N ARG A 29 8.54 7.13 -7.89
CA ARG A 29 8.38 8.18 -6.87
C ARG A 29 7.25 7.85 -5.90
N THR A 30 6.15 7.27 -6.41
CA THR A 30 5.01 6.87 -5.59
C THR A 30 5.38 5.75 -4.63
N ASP A 31 6.04 4.69 -5.12
CA ASP A 31 6.53 3.61 -4.27
C ASP A 31 7.55 4.14 -3.25
N SER A 32 8.53 4.94 -3.66
CA SER A 32 9.52 5.52 -2.74
C SER A 32 8.86 6.35 -1.61
N SER A 33 7.85 7.14 -1.95
CA SER A 33 7.07 7.91 -0.97
C SER A 33 6.30 6.98 -0.03
N PHE A 34 5.63 5.96 -0.56
CA PHE A 34 4.89 4.98 0.22
C PHE A 34 5.79 4.23 1.21
N GLN A 35 6.96 3.75 0.76
CA GLN A 35 7.93 3.09 1.62
C GLN A 35 8.45 4.01 2.73
N SER A 36 8.61 5.32 2.45
CA SER A 36 8.96 6.31 3.47
C SER A 36 7.87 6.45 4.53
N TRP A 37 6.61 6.49 4.11
CA TRP A 37 5.45 6.54 5.02
C TRP A 37 5.34 5.29 5.86
N LEU A 38 5.53 4.10 5.27
CA LEU A 38 5.60 2.85 6.03
C LEU A 38 6.68 2.93 7.11
N LYS A 39 7.92 3.25 6.73
CA LYS A 39 9.08 3.33 7.65
C LYS A 39 8.84 4.29 8.81
N LYS A 40 8.28 5.48 8.55
CA LYS A 40 7.94 6.46 9.60
C LYS A 40 6.95 5.91 10.62
N ASN A 41 5.99 5.10 10.15
CA ASN A 41 4.93 4.55 10.99
C ASN A 41 5.27 3.17 11.57
N VAL A 42 6.40 2.54 11.23
CA VAL A 42 6.78 1.21 11.75
C VAL A 42 6.78 1.19 13.28
N ALA A 43 7.33 2.23 13.93
CA ALA A 43 7.42 2.30 15.38
C ALA A 43 6.06 2.45 16.10
N PHE A 44 5.02 2.90 15.41
CA PHE A 44 3.69 3.11 15.99
C PHE A 44 2.85 1.83 15.94
N ILE A 45 3.04 0.91 16.88
CA ILE A 45 2.29 -0.34 16.96
C ILE A 45 1.17 -0.18 18.00
N SER A 46 0.01 0.32 17.56
CA SER A 46 -1.19 0.53 18.39
C SER A 46 -2.46 0.11 17.64
N THR A 47 -3.50 -0.28 18.38
CA THR A 47 -4.86 -0.50 17.86
C THR A 47 -5.53 0.80 17.40
N ASP A 48 -4.96 1.96 17.73
CA ASP A 48 -5.44 3.25 17.22
C ASP A 48 -4.88 3.59 15.83
N TYR A 49 -3.98 2.76 15.30
CA TYR A 49 -3.43 2.97 13.97
C TYR A 49 -4.51 2.79 12.91
N ILE A 50 -4.65 3.80 12.04
CA ILE A 50 -5.49 3.74 10.85
C ILE A 50 -4.59 4.08 9.65
N ILE A 51 -4.69 3.29 8.58
CA ILE A 51 -3.95 3.55 7.34
C ILE A 51 -4.25 4.97 6.86
N PRO A 52 -3.23 5.82 6.68
CA PRO A 52 -3.43 7.18 6.17
C PRO A 52 -4.04 7.19 4.78
N SER A 53 -4.92 8.17 4.52
CA SER A 53 -5.61 8.33 3.23
C SER A 53 -4.63 8.49 2.07
N GLU A 54 -3.52 9.17 2.33
CA GLU A 54 -2.44 9.43 1.38
C GLU A 54 -1.79 8.13 0.91
N MET A 55 -1.67 7.14 1.81
CA MET A 55 -1.14 5.82 1.44
C MET A 55 -2.13 5.06 0.55
N CYS A 56 -3.43 5.15 0.83
CA CYS A 56 -4.46 4.59 -0.06
C CYS A 56 -4.43 5.26 -1.45
N ALA A 57 -4.26 6.59 -1.50
CA ALA A 57 -4.14 7.32 -2.76
C ALA A 57 -2.90 6.89 -3.55
N MET A 58 -1.76 6.67 -2.89
CA MET A 58 -0.56 6.14 -3.53
C MET A 58 -0.79 4.74 -4.14
N VAL A 59 -1.51 3.86 -3.45
CA VAL A 59 -1.89 2.54 -4.02
C VAL A 59 -2.74 2.73 -5.27
N ASN A 60 -3.74 3.60 -5.24
CA ASN A 60 -4.57 3.88 -6.42
C ASN A 60 -3.77 4.44 -7.59
N VAL A 61 -2.73 5.23 -7.34
CA VAL A 61 -1.85 5.74 -8.40
C VAL A 61 -1.13 4.59 -9.10
N ILE A 62 -0.67 3.57 -8.37
CA ILE A 62 -0.05 2.39 -8.97
C ILE A 62 -1.07 1.54 -9.74
N LEU A 63 -2.29 1.39 -9.19
CA LEU A 63 -3.38 0.68 -9.88
C LEU A 63 -3.80 1.41 -11.17
N ASP A 64 -3.90 2.74 -11.15
CA ASP A 64 -4.21 3.52 -12.36
C ASP A 64 -3.07 3.49 -13.37
N ALA A 65 -1.81 3.52 -12.93
CA ALA A 65 -0.65 3.38 -13.82
C ALA A 65 -0.74 2.11 -14.68
N LYS A 66 -1.29 1.02 -14.13
CA LYS A 66 -1.58 -0.22 -14.87
C LYS A 66 -2.64 -0.03 -15.95
N ASN A 67 -3.70 0.70 -15.66
CA ASN A 67 -4.74 1.00 -16.64
C ASN A 67 -4.23 1.93 -17.75
N GLN A 68 -3.33 2.87 -17.42
CA GLN A 68 -2.72 3.75 -18.42
C GLN A 68 -1.67 3.03 -19.27
N SER A 69 -0.90 2.07 -18.72
CA SER A 69 0.07 1.28 -19.51
C SER A 69 -0.63 0.53 -20.65
N PHE A 70 -1.80 -0.07 -20.39
CA PHE A 70 -2.59 -0.75 -21.41
C PHE A 70 -3.09 0.14 -22.57
N LYS A 71 -3.25 1.44 -22.36
CA LYS A 71 -3.66 2.36 -23.44
C LYS A 71 -2.51 2.63 -24.42
N LEU A 72 -1.27 2.50 -23.97
CA LEU A 72 -0.08 2.68 -24.79
C LEU A 72 0.22 1.46 -25.70
N THR A 73 -0.51 0.34 -25.53
CA THR A 73 -0.31 -0.96 -26.24
C THR A 73 -0.99 -1.07 -27.62
N THR A 74 -1.79 -0.09 -28.04
CA THR A 74 -2.74 -0.26 -29.17
C THR A 74 -2.26 0.23 -30.53
N ILE A 75 -0.97 0.45 -30.76
CA ILE A 75 -0.49 1.00 -32.04
C ILE A 75 0.74 0.27 -32.56
N ASP A 76 0.59 -0.35 -33.73
CA ASP A 76 1.55 -1.21 -34.42
C ASP A 76 2.89 -0.53 -34.77
N GLY A 77 3.96 -1.33 -34.78
CA GLY A 77 5.18 -1.06 -35.56
C GLY A 77 6.47 -0.75 -34.78
N ILE A 78 6.44 -0.67 -33.45
CA ILE A 78 7.64 -0.44 -32.61
C ILE A 78 7.68 -1.53 -31.53
N ASP A 79 8.89 -1.88 -31.06
CA ASP A 79 9.20 -2.77 -29.92
C ASP A 79 8.68 -2.23 -28.56
N LEU A 80 7.48 -1.63 -28.58
CA LEU A 80 6.68 -1.18 -27.44
C LEU A 80 6.49 -2.30 -26.44
N TYR A 81 6.44 -3.55 -26.90
CA TYR A 81 6.35 -4.74 -26.04
C TYR A 81 7.42 -4.76 -24.94
N LYS A 82 8.67 -4.34 -25.22
CA LYS A 82 9.73 -4.27 -24.20
C LYS A 82 9.51 -3.17 -23.17
N PHE A 83 8.98 -2.02 -23.59
CA PHE A 83 8.65 -0.93 -22.67
C PHE A 83 7.45 -1.29 -21.79
N HIS A 84 6.45 -1.95 -22.36
CA HIS A 84 5.29 -2.48 -21.63
C HIS A 84 5.71 -3.51 -20.60
N ALA A 85 6.50 -4.51 -20.99
CA ALA A 85 6.99 -5.53 -20.06
C ALA A 85 7.77 -4.92 -18.88
N LYS A 86 8.53 -3.84 -19.14
CA LYS A 86 9.28 -3.13 -18.10
C LYS A 86 8.37 -2.32 -17.16
N ILE A 87 7.37 -1.63 -17.69
CA ILE A 87 6.39 -0.90 -16.86
C ILE A 87 5.58 -1.90 -16.03
N ASP A 88 5.08 -2.97 -16.64
CA ASP A 88 4.29 -3.99 -15.95
C ASP A 88 5.09 -4.66 -14.82
N ASP A 89 6.36 -5.01 -15.06
CA ASP A 89 7.26 -5.52 -14.01
C ASP A 89 7.46 -4.51 -12.86
N GLN A 90 7.60 -3.22 -13.16
CA GLN A 90 7.70 -2.19 -12.11
C GLN A 90 6.40 -2.02 -11.32
N ILE A 91 5.25 -2.05 -12.00
CA ILE A 91 3.93 -1.97 -11.37
C ILE A 91 3.72 -3.16 -10.45
N ASP A 92 3.99 -4.38 -10.92
CA ASP A 92 3.80 -5.58 -10.13
C ASP A 92 4.73 -5.59 -8.91
N LYS A 93 5.99 -5.19 -9.07
CA LYS A 93 6.92 -5.02 -7.94
C LYS A 93 6.42 -3.99 -6.93
N ALA A 94 5.95 -2.83 -7.38
CA ALA A 94 5.41 -1.80 -6.50
C ALA A 94 4.15 -2.30 -5.76
N ASN A 95 3.21 -2.93 -6.46
CA ASN A 95 2.00 -3.48 -5.87
C ASN A 95 2.30 -4.54 -4.81
N VAL A 96 3.22 -5.47 -5.10
CA VAL A 96 3.64 -6.50 -4.15
C VAL A 96 4.31 -5.86 -2.93
N ALA A 97 5.25 -4.94 -3.12
CA ALA A 97 5.95 -4.27 -2.03
C ALA A 97 5.00 -3.45 -1.15
N MET A 98 4.06 -2.72 -1.74
CA MET A 98 3.06 -1.93 -1.02
C MET A 98 2.12 -2.83 -0.20
N THR A 99 1.63 -3.91 -0.82
CA THR A 99 0.73 -4.87 -0.18
C THR A 99 1.40 -5.59 0.98
N GLN A 100 2.63 -6.09 0.77
CA GLN A 100 3.41 -6.74 1.82
C GLN A 100 3.72 -5.78 2.97
N GLY A 101 4.08 -4.54 2.68
CA GLY A 101 4.38 -3.55 3.71
C GLY A 101 3.17 -3.19 4.57
N LEU A 102 1.99 -2.98 3.96
CA LEU A 102 0.75 -2.76 4.71
C LEU A 102 0.35 -3.99 5.52
N SER A 103 0.40 -5.17 4.90
CA SER A 103 0.04 -6.43 5.57
C SER A 103 0.93 -6.69 6.77
N GLY A 104 2.26 -6.52 6.62
CA GLY A 104 3.21 -6.63 7.73
C GLY A 104 2.93 -5.61 8.83
N LYS A 105 2.55 -4.37 8.47
CA LYS A 105 2.19 -3.36 9.45
C LYS A 105 0.94 -3.75 10.26
N LEU A 106 -0.11 -4.19 9.59
CA LEU A 106 -1.35 -4.63 10.26
C LEU A 106 -1.11 -5.88 11.12
N MET A 107 -0.29 -6.82 10.64
CA MET A 107 0.10 -8.03 11.35
C MET A 107 0.88 -7.71 12.63
N SER A 108 1.77 -6.70 12.61
CA SER A 108 2.51 -6.27 13.81
C SER A 108 1.58 -5.79 14.95
N VAL A 109 0.45 -5.18 14.61
CA VAL A 109 -0.56 -4.74 15.60
C VAL A 109 -1.31 -5.95 16.16
N LEU A 110 -1.64 -6.94 15.33
CA LEU A 110 -2.21 -8.21 15.76
C LEU A 110 -1.27 -8.93 16.72
N GLU A 111 -0.01 -9.14 16.34
CA GLU A 111 1.00 -9.80 17.17
C GLU A 111 1.20 -9.09 18.51
N SER A 112 1.27 -7.75 18.51
CA SER A 112 1.36 -6.96 19.74
C SER A 112 0.14 -7.15 20.64
N THR A 113 -1.06 -7.20 20.06
CA THR A 113 -2.30 -7.44 20.80
C THR A 113 -2.33 -8.85 21.38
N LEU A 114 -1.99 -9.87 20.59
CA LEU A 114 -1.94 -11.27 21.04
C LEU A 114 -0.90 -11.47 22.15
N SER A 115 0.29 -10.86 22.04
CA SER A 115 1.32 -10.93 23.08
C SER A 115 0.85 -10.31 24.39
N LYS A 116 0.09 -9.20 24.34
CA LYS A 116 -0.53 -8.62 25.54
C LYS A 116 -1.61 -9.55 26.11
N LEU A 117 -2.45 -10.14 25.27
CA LEU A 117 -3.52 -11.05 25.68
C LEU A 117 -2.99 -12.34 26.32
N ALA A 118 -1.94 -12.95 25.77
CA ALA A 118 -1.33 -14.17 26.30
C ALA A 118 -0.83 -14.00 27.75
N ARG A 119 -0.40 -12.79 28.13
CA ARG A 119 -0.01 -12.47 29.52
C ARG A 119 -1.18 -12.49 30.50
N TYR A 120 -2.42 -12.41 30.02
CA TYR A 120 -3.62 -12.58 30.84
C TYR A 120 -4.07 -14.05 30.93
N ASP A 121 -3.59 -14.92 30.02
CA ASP A 121 -3.92 -16.35 29.97
C ASP A 121 -2.91 -17.22 30.76
N GLU A 122 -1.66 -16.75 30.91
CA GLU A 122 -0.64 -17.37 31.77
C GLU A 122 -0.92 -17.11 33.27
N GLY A 123 -2.03 -17.62 33.81
CA GLY A 123 -2.21 -18.09 35.20
C GLY A 123 -1.68 -17.24 36.38
N SER A 124 -1.56 -15.92 36.28
CA SER A 124 -0.69 -15.17 37.21
C SER A 124 -1.41 -14.63 38.46
N LEU A 125 -0.91 -15.07 39.62
CA LEU A 125 -1.13 -14.50 40.96
C LEU A 125 -0.86 -12.97 41.04
N ILE A 126 -0.27 -12.37 40.00
CA ILE A 126 -0.08 -10.92 39.85
C ILE A 126 -1.37 -10.21 39.40
N GLY A 127 -2.31 -10.90 38.76
CA GLY A 127 -3.65 -10.37 38.46
C GLY A 127 -4.42 -9.96 39.73
N SER A 128 -4.18 -10.66 40.84
CA SER A 128 -4.78 -10.37 42.14
C SER A 128 -4.16 -9.15 42.84
N ILE A 129 -2.87 -8.86 42.59
CA ILE A 129 -2.16 -7.72 43.20
C ILE A 129 -2.38 -6.43 42.40
N LEU A 130 -2.52 -6.52 41.08
CA LEU A 130 -2.86 -5.37 40.24
C LEU A 130 -4.36 -5.01 40.27
N SER A 131 -5.25 -5.94 40.64
CA SER A 131 -6.68 -5.67 40.88
C SER A 131 -6.92 -4.60 41.97
N PHE A 132 -6.00 -4.44 42.92
CA PHE A 132 -6.09 -3.42 43.98
C PHE A 132 -5.79 -1.99 43.50
N THR A 133 -5.20 -1.84 42.32
CA THR A 133 -5.05 -0.55 41.65
C THR A 133 -5.90 -0.61 40.39
N ASN A 134 -6.90 0.26 40.31
CA ASN A 134 -7.90 0.34 39.25
C ASN A 134 -7.29 0.66 37.85
N VAL A 135 -6.44 -0.22 37.31
CA VAL A 135 -5.76 -0.09 36.01
C VAL A 135 -6.64 -0.77 34.97
N SER A 136 -7.59 0.04 34.50
CA SER A 136 -8.71 -0.27 33.63
C SER A 136 -8.32 -0.60 32.18
N SER A 137 -7.66 -1.73 31.95
CA SER A 137 -7.84 -2.40 30.65
C SER A 137 -7.76 -3.91 30.84
N SER A 138 -8.92 -4.51 31.06
CA SER A 138 -9.08 -5.96 31.07
C SER A 138 -8.71 -6.51 29.68
N GLY A 139 -8.34 -7.81 29.58
CA GLY A 139 -8.08 -8.44 28.27
C GLY A 139 -9.25 -8.27 27.27
N LYS A 140 -10.48 -8.09 27.76
CA LYS A 140 -11.65 -7.75 26.95
C LYS A 140 -11.52 -6.41 26.23
N ASP A 141 -10.94 -5.40 26.88
CA ASP A 141 -10.75 -4.05 26.32
C ASP A 141 -9.70 -4.07 25.19
N LEU A 142 -8.64 -4.87 25.35
CA LEU A 142 -7.63 -5.10 24.30
C LEU A 142 -8.23 -5.81 23.09
N GLY A 143 -9.03 -6.86 23.31
CA GLY A 143 -9.72 -7.57 22.23
C GLY A 143 -10.69 -6.66 21.47
N GLN A 144 -11.48 -5.86 22.18
CA GLN A 144 -12.38 -4.89 21.56
C GLN A 144 -11.62 -3.80 20.77
N GLY A 145 -10.48 -3.33 21.31
CA GLY A 145 -9.59 -2.40 20.62
C GLY A 145 -9.10 -2.96 19.28
N TYR A 146 -8.68 -4.22 19.24
CA TYR A 146 -8.25 -4.88 18.00
C TYR A 146 -9.40 -5.08 17.00
N VAL A 147 -10.60 -5.44 17.46
CA VAL A 147 -11.78 -5.55 16.58
C VAL A 147 -12.10 -4.21 15.93
N ASN A 148 -12.03 -3.11 16.69
CA ASN A 148 -12.25 -1.77 16.16
C ASN A 148 -11.13 -1.36 15.20
N PHE A 149 -9.87 -1.61 15.56
CA PHE A 149 -8.71 -1.43 14.70
C PHE A 149 -8.89 -2.09 13.33
N PHE A 150 -9.24 -3.38 13.34
CA PHE A 150 -9.39 -4.17 12.12
C PHE A 150 -10.53 -3.64 11.26
N ARG A 151 -11.69 -3.36 11.87
CA ARG A 151 -12.85 -2.78 11.18
C ARG A 151 -12.51 -1.44 10.54
N ASN A 152 -11.92 -0.51 11.31
CA ASN A 152 -11.58 0.83 10.83
C ASN A 152 -10.61 0.79 9.64
N ASN A 153 -9.60 -0.09 9.69
CA ASN A 153 -8.64 -0.23 8.58
C ASN A 153 -9.27 -0.92 7.36
N MET A 154 -10.14 -1.91 7.57
CA MET A 154 -10.87 -2.53 6.46
C MET A 154 -11.79 -1.52 5.77
N ASP A 155 -12.53 -0.73 6.53
CA ASP A 155 -13.41 0.32 5.99
C ASP A 155 -12.60 1.39 5.25
N GLN A 156 -11.43 1.77 5.78
CA GLN A 156 -10.51 2.70 5.13
C GLN A 156 -9.99 2.16 3.79
N ILE A 157 -9.54 0.91 3.75
CA ILE A 157 -9.07 0.26 2.52
C ILE A 157 -10.20 0.17 1.51
N ARG A 158 -11.34 -0.41 1.91
CA ARG A 158 -12.49 -0.62 1.02
C ARG A 158 -13.10 0.69 0.52
N GLY A 159 -13.09 1.73 1.34
CA GLY A 159 -13.66 3.02 0.99
C GLY A 159 -12.76 3.88 0.12
N LYS A 160 -11.45 3.58 0.03
CA LYS A 160 -10.48 4.45 -0.63
C LYS A 160 -9.68 3.79 -1.73
N ILE A 161 -9.43 2.49 -1.67
CA ILE A 161 -8.72 1.77 -2.72
C ILE A 161 -9.74 1.30 -3.75
N GLY A 162 -9.57 1.73 -5.00
CA GLY A 162 -10.43 1.33 -6.11
C GLY A 162 -10.08 -0.07 -6.61
N ASP A 163 -11.09 -0.79 -7.11
CA ASP A 163 -10.90 -2.01 -7.93
C ASP A 163 -10.24 -1.68 -9.27
#